data_AF-A0A397DIJ7-F1
#
_entry.id   AF-A0A397DIJ7-F1
#
_cell.length_a   1.000
_cell.length_b   1.000
_cell.length_c   1.000
_cell.angle_alpha   90.00
_cell.angle_beta   90.00
_cell.angle_gamma   90.00
#
_symmetry.space_group_name_H-M   'P 1'
#
loop_
_entity.id
_entity.type
_entity.pdbx_description
1 polymer ?
#
loop_
_entity_poly.entity_id
_entity_poly.type
_entity_poly.pdbx_seq_one_letter_code
_entity_poly.pdbx_strand_id
1 'polypeptide(L)'
;MIKRTTSHTTAGLPAEEVYVVDFRVQITHTLRRDTKFVPPALWTWMQVTVSSGSVQLTSTIDAQVVATIPVAKCSLTSLDNHFYILCRKGLYTIHVYCPSKTVWTKFVDVLTLASSSVKWSVPSSNKWADLVQVAASIVETADANHHLPPFPMVHTSSVTVADVQSHLAAMKAMYELKCTLSAQDLYETLVDLEYAYVELGVDNNFAHMVHQLHPKAYMAQKGGDLYRQQASSLQPSLKTILHTCPHDNCDMVLTSSQRFRVHMHHGTVSCTRCFGRVSMDTFKLAKFVQRYTSCEVEAPMALNDKVTIVMPRLPIDGSIPTYLQELKTLMVRSKVSYSAMKAIQTAVDTYLKPDQPSMGWMALDLVHAMARQLEFVEKVCTNYTYWSQPVVVAASVMRYHQFMHIMAAKPSNVTCLVPTVDIDLVWHAHQCNPVAYRTFCNRVAGKLIDHDDTIPATALARGYADTFSLWSKTFHGEKYSSFPPQVPTTRAASAVPSSTWKKSKMKDKRYVLKVSTPTLLMWWALPPPLPPTSEGDTPHDYRVPSFHSRFVGVDLLLYNTTTASASFVQVGEQD
;
A
#
# COMPACT_ATOMS: atom_id res chain seq x y z
N MET A 1 -8.82 -22.22 -8.01
CA MET A 1 -8.76 -21.73 -6.61
C MET A 1 -9.65 -22.59 -5.74
N ILE A 2 -9.16 -22.96 -4.55
CA ILE A 2 -9.77 -23.96 -3.66
C ILE A 2 -10.56 -23.26 -2.57
N LYS A 3 -11.84 -23.62 -2.37
CA LYS A 3 -12.62 -23.18 -1.21
C LYS A 3 -13.10 -24.38 -0.41
N ARG A 4 -12.95 -24.29 0.91
CA ARG A 4 -13.60 -25.16 1.90
C ARG A 4 -14.83 -24.41 2.40
N THR A 5 -16.01 -24.96 2.18
CA THR A 5 -17.27 -24.38 2.67
C THR A 5 -18.04 -25.45 3.40
N THR A 6 -18.37 -25.20 4.66
CA THR A 6 -19.32 -26.00 5.43
C THR A 6 -20.73 -25.49 5.12
N SER A 7 -21.59 -26.34 4.56
CA SER A 7 -23.01 -25.99 4.45
C SER A 7 -23.67 -26.15 5.83
N HIS A 8 -24.38 -25.12 6.30
CA HIS A 8 -25.23 -25.23 7.48
C HIS A 8 -26.60 -25.70 7.04
N THR A 9 -26.92 -26.97 7.30
CA THR A 9 -28.30 -27.47 7.26
C THR A 9 -28.98 -27.17 8.60
N THR A 10 -30.16 -26.58 8.55
CA THR A 10 -31.10 -26.55 9.68
C THR A 10 -31.42 -27.98 10.10
N ALA A 11 -31.25 -28.28 11.39
CA ALA A 11 -31.47 -29.55 12.09
C ALA A 11 -30.32 -30.58 12.05
N GLY A 12 -29.44 -30.52 13.06
CA GLY A 12 -28.87 -31.68 13.78
C GLY A 12 -27.96 -32.69 13.05
N LEU A 13 -27.74 -32.56 11.74
CA LEU A 13 -26.80 -33.41 10.99
C LEU A 13 -25.41 -32.74 10.93
N PRO A 14 -24.31 -33.50 11.02
CA PRO A 14 -22.97 -32.94 10.84
C PRO A 14 -22.85 -32.30 9.46
N ALA A 15 -22.31 -31.08 9.40
CA ALA A 15 -22.13 -30.34 8.15
C ALA A 15 -21.37 -31.20 7.14
N GLU A 16 -21.96 -31.41 5.96
CA GLU A 16 -21.34 -32.17 4.88
C GLU A 16 -20.08 -31.43 4.42
N GLU A 17 -18.93 -32.12 4.41
CA GLU A 17 -17.70 -31.53 3.88
C GLU A 17 -17.81 -31.41 2.36
N VAL A 18 -17.53 -30.20 1.87
CA VAL A 18 -17.58 -29.86 0.45
C VAL A 18 -16.26 -29.23 0.03
N TYR A 19 -15.72 -29.71 -1.09
CA TYR A 19 -14.55 -29.14 -1.75
C TYR A 19 -14.96 -28.46 -3.05
N VAL A 20 -14.50 -27.23 -3.25
CA VAL A 20 -14.85 -26.43 -4.41
C VAL A 20 -13.59 -26.01 -5.16
N VAL A 21 -13.57 -26.23 -6.47
CA VAL A 21 -12.50 -25.80 -7.39
C VAL A 21 -13.08 -25.33 -8.72
N ASP A 22 -12.55 -24.26 -9.29
CA ASP A 22 -12.98 -23.76 -10.60
C ASP A 22 -12.07 -24.31 -11.71
N PHE A 23 -12.66 -24.83 -12.79
CA PHE A 23 -11.96 -25.29 -13.99
C PHE A 23 -12.58 -24.73 -15.28
N ARG A 24 -11.81 -24.73 -16.37
CA ARG A 24 -12.40 -24.61 -17.71
C ARG A 24 -12.88 -25.99 -18.14
N VAL A 25 -14.14 -26.09 -18.53
CA VAL A 25 -14.80 -27.35 -18.87
C VAL A 25 -15.41 -27.26 -20.27
N GLN A 26 -15.33 -28.37 -21.01
CA GLN A 26 -15.99 -28.58 -22.28
C GLN A 26 -16.78 -29.89 -22.23
N ILE A 27 -18.05 -29.86 -22.62
CA ILE A 27 -18.92 -31.04 -22.69
C ILE A 27 -19.14 -31.37 -24.17
N THR A 28 -18.73 -32.56 -24.60
CA THR A 28 -18.85 -33.04 -25.99
C THR A 28 -19.87 -34.16 -26.07
N HIS A 29 -20.67 -34.22 -27.15
CA HIS A 29 -21.65 -35.29 -27.39
C HIS A 29 -21.18 -36.27 -28.48
N THR A 30 -21.27 -37.59 -28.26
CA THR A 30 -20.73 -38.65 -29.14
C THR A 30 -21.67 -39.11 -30.27
N LEU A 31 -22.85 -38.52 -30.47
CA LEU A 31 -23.71 -38.79 -31.64
C LEU A 31 -23.91 -37.53 -32.49
N ARG A 32 -23.10 -37.39 -33.55
CA ARG A 32 -23.54 -36.97 -34.90
C ARG A 32 -22.42 -37.23 -35.91
N ARG A 33 -22.47 -38.42 -36.52
CA ARG A 33 -21.90 -38.64 -37.86
C ARG A 33 -22.89 -38.01 -38.84
N ASP A 34 -22.70 -36.73 -39.16
CA ASP A 34 -22.95 -36.18 -40.48
C ASP A 34 -22.61 -34.69 -40.52
N THR A 35 -21.95 -34.33 -41.61
CA THR A 35 -21.25 -33.08 -41.89
C THR A 35 -22.18 -31.87 -41.93
N LYS A 36 -21.92 -30.88 -41.07
CA LYS A 36 -21.92 -29.43 -41.34
C LYS A 36 -21.53 -28.72 -40.04
N PHE A 37 -20.32 -28.15 -40.03
CA PHE A 37 -19.77 -27.18 -39.06
C PHE A 37 -20.59 -26.99 -37.76
N VAL A 38 -20.33 -27.83 -36.76
CA VAL A 38 -20.73 -27.54 -35.37
C VAL A 38 -19.52 -26.85 -34.74
N PRO A 39 -19.63 -25.59 -34.26
CA PRO A 39 -18.51 -24.94 -33.58
C PRO A 39 -18.09 -25.81 -32.39
N PRO A 40 -16.78 -25.96 -32.10
CA PRO A 40 -16.36 -26.65 -30.88
C PRO A 40 -17.08 -26.01 -29.69
N ALA A 41 -17.76 -26.80 -28.86
CA ALA A 41 -18.42 -26.30 -27.65
C ALA A 41 -17.42 -25.42 -26.88
N LEU A 42 -17.77 -24.16 -26.64
CA LEU A 42 -16.86 -23.17 -26.05
C LEU A 42 -16.44 -23.62 -24.65
N TRP A 43 -15.13 -23.65 -24.39
CA TRP A 43 -14.60 -23.85 -23.04
C TRP A 43 -15.17 -22.82 -22.08
N THR A 44 -15.87 -23.26 -21.05
CA THR A 44 -16.55 -22.38 -20.10
C THR A 44 -15.99 -22.57 -18.69
N TRP A 45 -15.87 -21.49 -17.92
CA TRP A 45 -15.51 -21.59 -16.51
C TRP A 45 -16.66 -22.21 -15.72
N MET A 46 -16.40 -23.35 -15.09
CA MET A 46 -17.34 -24.04 -14.22
C MET A 46 -16.72 -24.24 -12.84
N GLN A 47 -17.53 -24.00 -11.82
CA GLN A 47 -17.26 -24.41 -10.46
C GLN A 47 -17.55 -25.90 -10.33
N VAL A 48 -16.56 -26.65 -9.87
CA VAL A 48 -16.63 -28.09 -9.60
C VAL A 48 -16.70 -28.28 -8.10
N THR A 49 -17.83 -28.82 -7.64
CA THR A 49 -18.13 -29.06 -6.24
C THR A 49 -18.14 -30.55 -5.98
N VAL A 50 -17.24 -31.03 -5.12
CA VAL A 50 -17.18 -32.43 -4.67
C VAL A 50 -17.87 -32.52 -3.32
N SER A 51 -18.91 -33.33 -3.23
CA SER A 51 -19.70 -33.62 -2.02
C SER A 51 -19.70 -35.12 -1.72
N SER A 52 -20.44 -35.57 -0.71
CA SER A 52 -20.60 -37.00 -0.44
C SER A 52 -21.31 -37.69 -1.61
N GLY A 53 -20.57 -38.54 -2.33
CA GLY A 53 -21.10 -39.36 -3.42
C GLY A 53 -21.38 -38.64 -4.74
N SER A 54 -21.21 -37.31 -4.86
CA SER A 54 -21.42 -36.60 -6.13
C SER A 54 -20.40 -35.50 -6.43
N VAL A 55 -20.20 -35.25 -7.73
CA VAL A 55 -19.45 -34.12 -8.29
C VAL A 55 -20.43 -33.28 -9.10
N GLN A 56 -20.60 -32.03 -8.72
CA GLN A 56 -21.50 -31.09 -9.36
C GLN A 56 -20.71 -30.05 -10.17
N LEU A 57 -21.15 -29.78 -11.40
CA LEU A 57 -20.62 -28.73 -12.27
C LEU A 57 -21.62 -27.59 -12.32
N THR A 58 -21.21 -26.42 -11.86
CA THR A 58 -22.03 -25.21 -11.82
C THR A 58 -21.37 -24.13 -12.67
N SER A 59 -22.12 -23.52 -13.58
CA SER A 59 -21.65 -22.41 -14.39
C SER A 59 -21.29 -21.21 -13.50
N THR A 60 -20.10 -20.63 -13.73
CA THR A 60 -19.64 -19.46 -12.95
C THR A 60 -20.31 -18.15 -13.38
N ILE A 61 -21.06 -18.16 -14.50
CA ILE A 61 -21.68 -16.98 -15.09
C ILE A 61 -23.07 -16.73 -14.49
N ASP A 62 -23.90 -17.76 -14.44
CA ASP A 62 -25.31 -17.71 -14.05
C ASP A 62 -25.65 -18.60 -12.86
N ALA A 63 -24.64 -19.22 -12.23
CA ALA A 63 -24.78 -20.15 -11.12
C ALA A 63 -25.69 -21.36 -11.40
N GLN A 64 -25.96 -21.68 -12.68
CA GLN A 64 -26.77 -22.84 -13.03
C GLN A 64 -25.98 -24.14 -12.95
N VAL A 65 -26.61 -25.16 -12.41
CA VAL A 65 -26.06 -26.52 -12.35
C VAL A 65 -26.16 -27.15 -13.73
N VAL A 66 -25.01 -27.41 -14.35
CA VAL A 66 -24.89 -27.96 -15.71
C VAL A 66 -24.91 -29.49 -15.67
N ALA A 67 -24.26 -30.10 -14.69
CA ALA A 67 -24.24 -31.56 -14.54
C ALA A 67 -23.99 -32.00 -13.10
N THR A 68 -24.54 -33.17 -12.74
CA THR A 68 -24.24 -33.87 -11.48
C THR A 68 -23.80 -35.30 -11.81
N ILE A 69 -22.63 -35.68 -11.33
CA ILE A 69 -21.95 -36.94 -11.66
C ILE A 69 -21.78 -37.72 -10.35
N PRO A 70 -22.25 -38.97 -10.25
CA PRO A 70 -21.89 -39.82 -9.11
C PRO A 70 -20.37 -39.98 -9.04
N VAL A 71 -19.76 -39.87 -7.86
CA VAL A 71 -18.29 -39.99 -7.71
C VAL A 71 -17.79 -41.31 -8.29
N ALA A 72 -18.52 -42.41 -8.09
CA ALA A 72 -18.20 -43.73 -8.65
C ALA A 72 -18.19 -43.79 -10.20
N LYS A 73 -18.72 -42.77 -10.89
CA LYS A 73 -18.73 -42.64 -12.35
C LYS A 73 -17.71 -41.63 -12.87
N CYS A 74 -16.93 -41.00 -11.98
CA CYS A 74 -15.83 -40.15 -12.40
C CYS A 74 -14.66 -41.02 -12.86
N SER A 75 -14.19 -40.79 -14.08
CA SER A 75 -13.07 -41.50 -14.69
C SER A 75 -12.00 -40.47 -15.03
N LEU A 76 -11.01 -40.29 -14.15
CA LEU A 76 -9.93 -39.34 -14.37
C LEU A 76 -8.92 -39.90 -15.37
N THR A 77 -8.93 -39.40 -16.60
CA THR A 77 -7.94 -39.78 -17.63
C THR A 77 -7.14 -38.54 -18.04
N SER A 78 -5.82 -38.60 -17.91
CA SER A 78 -4.94 -37.53 -18.42
C SER A 78 -4.89 -37.57 -19.94
N LEU A 79 -4.95 -36.39 -20.55
CA LEU A 79 -4.60 -36.14 -21.93
C LEU A 79 -3.33 -35.26 -21.96
N ASP A 80 -2.84 -34.95 -23.16
CA ASP A 80 -1.70 -34.03 -23.33
C ASP A 80 -2.08 -32.59 -22.98
N ASN A 81 -1.07 -31.73 -22.74
CA ASN A 81 -1.23 -30.27 -22.59
C ASN A 81 -2.25 -29.84 -21.52
N HIS A 82 -2.25 -30.48 -20.35
CA HIS A 82 -3.10 -30.11 -19.20
C HIS A 82 -4.61 -30.33 -19.42
N PHE A 83 -4.98 -31.13 -20.42
CA PHE A 83 -6.34 -31.56 -20.64
C PHE A 83 -6.60 -32.89 -19.94
N TYR A 84 -7.79 -33.05 -19.39
CA TYR A 84 -8.21 -34.23 -18.65
C TYR A 84 -9.64 -34.60 -19.04
N ILE A 85 -9.99 -35.87 -18.87
CA ILE A 85 -11.38 -36.34 -18.95
C ILE A 85 -11.83 -36.61 -17.52
N LEU A 86 -12.98 -36.04 -17.13
CA LEU A 86 -13.58 -36.25 -15.80
C LEU A 86 -14.60 -37.39 -15.80
N CYS A 87 -15.37 -37.54 -16.87
CA CYS A 87 -16.39 -38.58 -16.98
C CYS A 87 -16.69 -38.90 -18.45
N ARG A 88 -16.88 -40.19 -18.72
CA ARG A 88 -17.49 -40.70 -19.97
C ARG A 88 -18.81 -41.37 -19.61
N LYS A 89 -19.95 -40.83 -20.06
CA LYS A 89 -21.27 -41.44 -19.79
C LYS A 89 -22.13 -41.45 -21.05
N GLY A 90 -22.30 -42.64 -21.63
CA GLY A 90 -23.17 -42.86 -22.80
C GLY A 90 -22.79 -41.94 -23.96
N LEU A 91 -23.61 -40.91 -24.19
CA LEU A 91 -23.52 -39.99 -25.33
C LEU A 91 -22.75 -38.70 -25.07
N TYR A 92 -22.07 -38.53 -23.93
CA TYR A 92 -21.27 -37.32 -23.68
C TYR A 92 -19.97 -37.58 -22.89
N THR A 93 -18.97 -36.74 -23.15
CA THR A 93 -17.67 -36.72 -22.47
C THR A 93 -17.43 -35.33 -21.87
N ILE A 94 -16.96 -35.29 -20.62
CA ILE A 94 -16.63 -34.04 -19.93
C ILE A 94 -15.12 -33.88 -19.91
N HIS A 95 -14.63 -32.89 -20.65
CA HIS A 95 -13.23 -32.49 -20.71
C HIS A 95 -12.98 -31.34 -19.74
N VAL A 96 -11.85 -31.39 -19.06
CA VAL A 96 -11.40 -30.40 -18.08
C VAL A 96 -10.04 -29.90 -18.52
N TYR A 97 -9.83 -28.60 -18.51
CA TYR A 97 -8.53 -27.97 -18.69
C TYR A 97 -8.07 -27.41 -17.35
N CYS A 98 -6.92 -27.91 -16.86
CA CYS A 98 -6.32 -27.49 -15.60
C CYS A 98 -4.81 -27.31 -15.77
N PRO A 99 -4.34 -26.08 -16.04
CA PRO A 99 -2.93 -25.83 -16.32
C PRO A 99 -2.02 -26.05 -15.09
N SER A 100 -2.57 -25.95 -13.88
CA SER A 100 -1.83 -26.22 -12.66
C SER A 100 -1.87 -27.71 -12.29
N LYS A 101 -0.69 -28.35 -12.28
CA LYS A 101 -0.51 -29.71 -11.77
C LYS A 101 -0.83 -29.78 -10.27
N THR A 102 -0.43 -28.76 -9.50
CA THR A 102 -0.71 -28.67 -8.07
C THR A 102 -2.21 -28.70 -7.79
N VAL A 103 -3.01 -27.91 -8.51
CA VAL A 103 -4.47 -27.89 -8.37
C VAL A 103 -5.08 -29.22 -8.82
N TRP A 104 -4.60 -29.79 -9.93
CA TRP A 104 -5.10 -31.06 -10.43
C TRP A 104 -4.84 -32.20 -9.45
N THR A 105 -3.62 -32.36 -8.93
CA THR A 105 -3.28 -33.38 -7.94
C THR A 105 -4.18 -33.28 -6.70
N LYS A 106 -4.38 -32.08 -6.16
CA LYS A 106 -5.26 -31.89 -5.00
C LYS A 106 -6.72 -32.27 -5.30
N PHE A 107 -7.21 -31.98 -6.51
CA PHE A 107 -8.53 -32.42 -6.95
C PHE A 107 -8.62 -33.95 -7.06
N VAL A 108 -7.60 -34.61 -7.62
CA VAL A 108 -7.55 -36.08 -7.71
C VAL A 108 -7.54 -36.73 -6.32
N ASP A 109 -6.74 -36.21 -5.39
CA ASP A 109 -6.66 -36.72 -4.01
C ASP A 109 -8.02 -36.61 -3.31
N VAL A 110 -8.67 -35.44 -3.40
CA VAL A 110 -10.01 -35.23 -2.85
C VAL A 110 -11.04 -36.15 -3.47
N LEU A 111 -11.01 -36.33 -4.80
CA LEU A 111 -11.96 -37.22 -5.47
C LEU A 111 -11.74 -38.69 -5.08
N THR A 112 -10.48 -39.09 -4.89
CA THR A 112 -10.11 -40.44 -4.42
C THR A 112 -10.64 -40.68 -3.01
N LEU A 113 -10.47 -39.71 -2.10
CA LEU A 113 -11.04 -39.75 -0.75
C LEU A 113 -12.57 -39.84 -0.78
N ALA A 114 -13.23 -38.99 -1.58
CA ALA A 114 -14.68 -39.00 -1.72
C ALA A 114 -15.23 -40.29 -2.34
N SER A 115 -14.42 -40.99 -3.15
CA SER A 115 -14.80 -42.27 -3.76
C SER A 115 -14.66 -43.47 -2.81
N SER A 116 -13.76 -43.38 -1.84
CA SER A 116 -13.44 -44.48 -0.92
C SER A 116 -14.27 -44.45 0.36
N SER A 117 -14.81 -43.29 0.75
CA SER A 117 -15.63 -43.15 1.95
C SER A 117 -16.75 -42.11 1.78
N VAL A 118 -17.93 -42.42 2.33
CA VAL A 118 -19.05 -41.46 2.44
C VAL A 118 -18.70 -40.33 3.42
N LYS A 119 -17.90 -40.64 4.45
CA LYS A 119 -17.36 -39.66 5.40
C LYS A 119 -15.89 -39.42 5.07
N TRP A 120 -15.63 -38.36 4.31
CA TRP A 120 -14.29 -37.92 3.96
C TRP A 120 -14.09 -36.47 4.43
N SER A 121 -12.84 -36.05 4.54
CA SER A 121 -12.50 -34.65 4.78
C SER A 121 -11.38 -34.19 3.87
N VAL A 122 -11.38 -32.90 3.53
CA VAL A 122 -10.26 -32.29 2.81
C VAL A 122 -9.01 -32.43 3.68
N PRO A 123 -7.89 -32.97 3.15
CA PRO A 123 -6.66 -33.12 3.91
C PRO A 123 -6.29 -31.83 4.64
N SER A 124 -6.05 -31.92 5.95
CA SER A 124 -5.67 -30.75 6.73
C SER A 124 -4.30 -30.27 6.26
N SER A 125 -4.25 -28.99 5.89
CA SER A 125 -3.03 -28.31 5.49
C SER A 125 -2.92 -27.05 6.35
N ASN A 126 -1.69 -26.70 6.74
CA ASN A 126 -1.49 -25.41 7.42
C ASN A 126 -1.68 -24.28 6.38
N LYS A 127 -2.18 -23.12 6.82
CA LYS A 127 -2.50 -22.01 5.90
C LYS A 127 -1.31 -21.58 5.04
N TRP A 128 -0.09 -21.69 5.56
CA TRP A 128 1.13 -21.34 4.83
C TRP A 128 1.39 -22.30 3.67
N ALA A 129 1.21 -23.59 3.87
CA ALA A 129 1.32 -24.60 2.82
C ALA A 129 0.26 -24.39 1.72
N ASP A 130 -0.98 -24.03 2.09
CA ASP A 130 -2.00 -23.66 1.12
C ASP A 130 -1.59 -22.41 0.30
N LEU A 131 -1.02 -21.38 0.94
CA LEU A 131 -0.53 -20.19 0.23
C LEU A 131 0.64 -20.49 -0.70
N VAL A 132 1.52 -21.43 -0.33
CA VAL A 132 2.61 -21.91 -1.20
C VAL A 132 2.04 -22.70 -2.39
N GLN A 133 1.02 -23.54 -2.18
CA GLN A 133 0.32 -24.21 -3.28
C GLN A 133 -0.37 -23.23 -4.23
N VAL A 134 -0.91 -22.12 -3.71
CA VAL A 134 -1.46 -21.04 -4.54
C VAL A 134 -0.36 -20.42 -5.40
N ALA A 135 0.80 -20.11 -4.83
CA ALA A 135 1.95 -19.60 -5.59
C ALA A 135 2.40 -20.59 -6.68
N ALA A 136 2.54 -21.88 -6.35
CA ALA A 136 2.86 -22.92 -7.33
C ALA A 136 1.84 -22.96 -8.46
N SER A 137 0.54 -22.87 -8.14
CA SER A 137 -0.52 -22.86 -9.15
C SER A 137 -0.44 -21.66 -10.10
N ILE A 138 0.00 -20.49 -9.62
CA ILE A 138 0.20 -19.30 -10.45
C ILE A 138 1.33 -19.53 -11.45
N VAL A 139 2.49 -20.01 -10.97
CA VAL A 139 3.67 -20.30 -11.80
C VAL A 139 3.32 -21.33 -12.87
N GLU A 140 2.78 -22.49 -12.47
CA GLU A 140 2.38 -23.55 -13.40
C GLU A 140 1.34 -23.06 -14.43
N THR A 141 0.39 -22.24 -14.00
CA THR A 141 -0.67 -21.72 -14.88
C THR A 141 -0.10 -20.80 -15.95
N ALA A 142 0.84 -19.93 -15.59
CA ALA A 142 1.42 -18.98 -16.51
C ALA A 142 2.43 -19.63 -17.46
N ASP A 143 3.18 -20.66 -17.02
CA ASP A 143 4.01 -21.47 -17.89
C ASP A 143 3.19 -22.21 -18.96
N ALA A 144 2.05 -22.78 -18.56
CA ALA A 144 1.16 -23.51 -19.47
C ALA A 144 0.40 -22.59 -20.45
N ASN A 145 0.06 -21.36 -20.02
CA ASN A 145 -0.77 -20.44 -20.81
C ASN A 145 0.02 -19.46 -21.68
N HIS A 146 1.36 -19.39 -21.57
CA HIS A 146 2.18 -18.37 -22.26
C HIS A 146 1.96 -18.32 -23.79
N HIS A 147 1.49 -19.41 -24.39
CA HIS A 147 1.27 -19.54 -25.84
C HIS A 147 -0.22 -19.58 -26.25
N LEU A 148 -1.16 -19.51 -25.30
CA LEU A 148 -2.58 -19.69 -25.58
C LEU A 148 -3.34 -18.34 -25.62
N PRO A 149 -3.89 -17.91 -26.77
CA PRO A 149 -4.86 -16.81 -26.79
C PRO A 149 -6.13 -17.22 -25.99
N PRO A 150 -6.81 -16.30 -25.26
CA PRO A 150 -6.85 -14.85 -25.45
C PRO A 150 -6.19 -14.05 -24.31
N PHE A 151 -5.13 -14.55 -23.66
CA PHE A 151 -4.46 -13.77 -22.62
C PHE A 151 -3.75 -12.55 -23.23
N PRO A 152 -3.89 -11.35 -22.63
CA PRO A 152 -3.18 -10.18 -23.12
C PRO A 152 -1.67 -10.42 -23.02
N MET A 153 -0.93 -9.97 -24.02
CA MET A 153 0.54 -10.05 -24.00
C MET A 153 1.07 -9.14 -22.88
N VAL A 154 1.52 -9.75 -21.78
CA VAL A 154 2.09 -9.04 -20.63
C VAL A 154 3.59 -8.86 -20.85
N HIS A 155 4.06 -7.61 -20.83
CA HIS A 155 5.49 -7.32 -20.91
C HIS A 155 6.20 -7.67 -19.60
N THR A 156 7.31 -8.39 -19.72
CA THR A 156 8.16 -8.75 -18.57
C THR A 156 9.32 -7.77 -18.40
N SER A 157 9.73 -7.55 -17.16
CA SER A 157 10.93 -6.78 -16.80
C SER A 157 12.14 -7.71 -16.60
N SER A 158 13.30 -7.13 -16.31
CA SER A 158 14.52 -7.88 -15.97
C SER A 158 14.59 -8.33 -14.51
N VAL A 159 13.57 -8.05 -13.68
CA VAL A 159 13.58 -8.43 -12.26
C VAL A 159 13.53 -9.94 -12.12
N THR A 160 14.42 -10.50 -11.31
CA THR A 160 14.55 -11.93 -11.08
C THR A 160 14.17 -12.31 -9.65
N VAL A 161 13.99 -13.61 -9.40
CA VAL A 161 13.80 -14.15 -8.05
C VAL A 161 14.98 -13.78 -7.14
N ALA A 162 16.20 -13.79 -7.68
CA ALA A 162 17.41 -13.44 -6.93
C ALA A 162 17.39 -11.98 -6.49
N ASP A 163 17.00 -11.04 -7.37
CA ASP A 163 16.91 -9.62 -7.03
C ASP A 163 15.96 -9.38 -5.85
N VAL A 164 14.79 -10.04 -5.87
CA VAL A 164 13.77 -9.93 -4.81
C VAL A 164 14.28 -10.56 -3.51
N GLN A 165 14.96 -11.70 -3.57
CA GLN A 165 15.55 -12.35 -2.39
C GLN A 165 16.68 -11.51 -1.78
N SER A 166 17.52 -10.86 -2.60
CA SER A 166 18.53 -9.92 -2.13
C SER A 166 17.89 -8.70 -1.45
N HIS A 167 16.83 -8.16 -2.03
CA HIS A 167 16.07 -7.06 -1.41
C HIS A 167 15.43 -7.48 -0.07
N LEU A 168 14.81 -8.67 -0.01
CA LEU A 168 14.28 -9.26 1.24
C LEU A 168 15.35 -9.39 2.33
N ALA A 169 16.55 -9.86 1.98
CA ALA A 169 17.65 -10.00 2.93
C ALA A 169 18.10 -8.65 3.50
N ALA A 170 18.19 -7.61 2.65
CA ALA A 170 18.48 -6.25 3.10
C ALA A 170 17.40 -5.70 4.04
N MET A 171 16.12 -5.92 3.73
CA MET A 171 15.01 -5.55 4.62
C MET A 171 15.07 -6.29 5.95
N LYS A 172 15.42 -7.57 5.95
CA LYS A 172 15.55 -8.38 7.18
C LYS A 172 16.61 -7.82 8.13
N ALA A 173 17.76 -7.41 7.62
CA ALA A 173 18.81 -6.81 8.46
C ALA A 173 18.29 -5.55 9.18
N MET A 174 17.53 -4.70 8.48
CA MET A 174 16.92 -3.51 9.08
C MET A 174 15.78 -3.83 10.05
N TYR A 175 14.99 -4.87 9.77
CA TYR A 175 13.96 -5.35 10.69
C TYR A 175 14.55 -5.83 12.01
N GLU A 176 15.60 -6.65 11.95
CA GLU A 176 16.29 -7.16 13.15
C GLU A 176 16.88 -6.02 13.97
N LEU A 177 17.50 -5.03 13.32
CA LEU A 177 17.98 -3.82 14.00
C LEU A 177 16.83 -3.06 14.67
N LYS A 178 15.73 -2.80 13.96
CA LYS A 178 14.53 -2.13 14.50
C LYS A 178 14.00 -2.85 15.75
N CYS A 179 13.99 -4.18 15.78
CA CYS A 179 13.50 -4.95 16.93
C CYS A 179 14.35 -4.79 18.20
N THR A 180 15.60 -4.34 18.08
CA THR A 180 16.52 -4.15 19.23
C THR A 180 16.56 -2.73 19.79
N LEU A 181 16.00 -1.75 19.06
CA LEU A 181 16.15 -0.34 19.37
C LEU A 181 14.88 0.25 19.99
N SER A 182 15.06 1.25 20.86
CA SER A 182 13.95 2.12 21.25
C SER A 182 13.51 2.99 20.07
N ALA A 183 12.31 3.54 20.15
CA ALA A 183 11.80 4.52 19.18
C ALA A 183 12.77 5.69 18.92
N GLN A 184 13.42 6.19 19.99
CA GLN A 184 14.35 7.31 19.90
C GLN A 184 15.71 6.88 19.31
N ASP A 185 16.22 5.70 19.69
CA ASP A 185 17.50 5.21 19.16
C ASP A 185 17.39 4.80 17.69
N LEU A 186 16.22 4.26 17.30
CA LEU A 186 15.90 4.02 15.90
C LEU A 186 15.89 5.34 15.12
N TYR A 187 15.27 6.39 15.65
CA TYR A 187 15.30 7.71 15.03
C TYR A 187 16.73 8.22 14.82
N GLU A 188 17.59 8.15 15.84
CA GLU A 188 18.98 8.59 15.73
C GLU A 188 19.72 7.78 14.65
N THR A 189 19.49 6.46 14.61
CA THR A 189 20.04 5.58 13.56
C THR A 189 19.58 6.00 12.16
N LEU A 190 18.30 6.34 11.97
CA LEU A 190 17.78 6.79 10.68
C LEU A 190 18.37 8.14 10.26
N VAL A 191 18.53 9.06 11.20
CA VAL A 191 19.19 10.36 10.96
C VAL A 191 20.66 10.18 10.57
N ASP A 192 21.36 9.21 11.18
CA ASP A 192 22.74 8.87 10.84
C ASP A 192 22.87 8.26 9.44
N LEU A 193 21.94 7.38 9.06
CA LEU A 193 21.88 6.80 7.72
C LEU A 193 21.61 7.87 6.66
N GLU A 194 20.73 8.83 6.95
CA GLU A 194 20.46 9.97 6.06
C GLU A 194 21.70 10.86 5.90
N TYR A 195 22.36 11.23 7.01
CA TYR A 195 23.61 11.99 6.98
C TYR A 195 24.70 11.30 6.16
N ALA A 196 24.92 9.99 6.39
CA ALA A 196 25.92 9.21 5.66
C ALA A 196 25.63 9.19 4.15
N TYR A 197 24.36 9.09 3.77
CA TYR A 197 23.99 9.12 2.36
C TYR A 197 24.16 10.52 1.74
N VAL A 198 23.61 11.54 2.40
CA VAL A 198 23.49 12.89 1.86
C VAL A 198 24.83 13.65 1.86
N GLU A 199 25.57 13.61 2.97
CA GLU A 199 26.79 14.40 3.14
C GLU A 199 28.06 13.57 2.90
N LEU A 200 28.06 12.28 3.22
CA LEU A 200 29.23 11.41 3.02
C LEU A 200 29.20 10.62 1.70
N GLY A 201 28.09 10.66 0.95
CA GLY A 201 27.97 9.98 -0.35
C GLY A 201 27.89 8.45 -0.27
N VAL A 202 27.42 7.91 0.85
CA VAL A 202 27.25 6.46 1.05
C VAL A 202 26.03 5.96 0.26
N ASP A 203 26.26 5.48 -0.96
CA ASP A 203 25.24 5.02 -1.92
C ASP A 203 24.90 3.51 -1.77
N ASN A 204 24.96 2.96 -0.55
CA ASN A 204 24.70 1.53 -0.28
C ASN A 204 24.09 1.28 1.12
N ASN A 205 23.38 2.26 1.66
CA ASN A 205 22.71 2.15 2.96
C ASN A 205 21.17 2.19 2.81
N PHE A 206 20.44 2.03 3.93
CA PHE A 206 18.99 2.02 3.93
C PHE A 206 18.37 3.32 3.39
N ALA A 207 19.00 4.47 3.64
CA ALA A 207 18.54 5.77 3.17
C ALA A 207 18.63 5.87 1.63
N HIS A 208 19.74 5.43 1.04
CA HIS A 208 19.89 5.36 -0.42
C HIS A 208 18.85 4.42 -1.04
N MET A 209 18.66 3.22 -0.47
CA MET A 209 17.64 2.26 -0.94
C MET A 209 16.24 2.87 -0.91
N VAL A 210 15.84 3.48 0.21
CA VAL A 210 14.53 4.15 0.32
C VAL A 210 14.39 5.28 -0.69
N HIS A 211 15.45 6.05 -0.94
CA HIS A 211 15.39 7.09 -1.97
C HIS A 211 15.12 6.49 -3.36
N GLN A 212 15.69 5.32 -3.70
CA GLN A 212 15.39 4.62 -4.97
C GLN A 212 13.91 4.19 -5.08
N LEU A 213 13.27 3.88 -3.96
CA LEU A 213 11.83 3.57 -3.89
C LEU A 213 10.92 4.78 -4.17
N HIS A 214 11.50 5.98 -4.34
CA HIS A 214 10.82 7.18 -4.84
C HIS A 214 11.41 7.58 -6.20
N PRO A 215 11.10 6.87 -7.30
CA PRO A 215 11.84 6.96 -8.55
C PRO A 215 11.85 8.36 -9.17
N LYS A 216 10.77 9.13 -9.03
CA LYS A 216 10.75 10.52 -9.52
C LYS A 216 11.68 11.42 -8.72
N ALA A 217 11.65 11.34 -7.38
CA ALA A 217 12.54 12.10 -6.52
C ALA A 217 14.01 11.71 -6.80
N TYR A 218 14.28 10.41 -6.90
CA TYR A 218 15.61 9.88 -7.20
C TYR A 218 16.15 10.36 -8.55
N MET A 219 15.33 10.31 -9.60
CA MET A 219 15.73 10.72 -10.94
C MET A 219 15.89 12.24 -11.07
N ALA A 220 15.04 13.02 -10.39
CA ALA A 220 15.20 14.48 -10.34
C ALA A 220 16.56 14.88 -9.75
N GLN A 221 17.11 14.06 -8.86
CA GLN A 221 18.34 14.37 -8.12
C GLN A 221 19.61 13.73 -8.69
N LYS A 222 19.55 12.46 -9.13
CA LYS A 222 20.72 11.71 -9.66
C LYS A 222 20.74 11.64 -11.20
N GLY A 223 19.63 11.93 -11.89
CA GLY A 223 19.42 11.66 -13.31
C GLY A 223 19.74 12.82 -14.27
N GLY A 224 20.31 13.93 -13.79
CA GLY A 224 20.77 15.03 -14.64
C GLY A 224 22.28 15.04 -14.80
N ASP A 225 22.79 14.77 -16.00
CA ASP A 225 24.21 14.96 -16.36
C ASP A 225 24.71 16.40 -16.10
N LEU A 226 23.79 17.36 -15.99
CA LEU A 226 24.05 18.76 -15.64
C LEU A 226 24.23 19.01 -14.14
N TYR A 227 23.79 18.12 -13.25
CA TYR A 227 23.77 18.40 -11.80
C TYR A 227 25.07 17.99 -11.09
N ARG A 228 25.82 17.01 -11.62
CA ARG A 228 27.12 16.60 -11.06
C ARG A 228 28.17 17.72 -11.12
N GLN A 229 28.02 18.71 -12.00
CA GLN A 229 28.92 19.85 -12.11
C GLN A 229 28.62 20.99 -11.11
N GLN A 230 27.53 20.91 -10.34
CA GLN A 230 27.21 21.84 -9.24
C GLN A 230 27.33 21.17 -7.86
N ALA A 231 28.35 20.35 -7.67
CA ALA A 231 28.71 19.77 -6.37
C ALA A 231 29.04 20.81 -5.26
N SER A 232 29.03 22.11 -5.59
CA SER A 232 29.17 23.22 -4.65
C SER A 232 27.86 23.70 -3.99
N SER A 233 26.69 23.14 -4.35
CA SER A 233 25.38 23.55 -3.82
C SER A 233 24.62 22.45 -3.05
N LEU A 234 25.33 21.45 -2.50
CA LEU A 234 24.76 20.44 -1.61
C LEU A 234 24.14 21.09 -0.36
N GLN A 235 22.81 21.11 -0.29
CA GLN A 235 22.10 21.50 0.94
C GLN A 235 22.47 20.50 2.06
N PRO A 236 22.49 20.94 3.32
CA PRO A 236 22.81 20.07 4.44
C PRO A 236 21.78 18.94 4.63
N SER A 237 22.23 17.86 5.27
CA SER A 237 21.39 16.76 5.74
C SER A 237 20.38 17.23 6.79
N LEU A 238 19.32 16.45 7.00
CA LEU A 238 18.39 16.70 8.10
C LEU A 238 19.09 16.60 9.46
N LYS A 239 20.09 15.71 9.59
CA LYS A 239 20.93 15.66 10.79
C LYS A 239 21.55 17.02 11.10
N THR A 240 22.20 17.62 10.11
CA THR A 240 22.88 18.92 10.24
C THR A 240 21.89 20.05 10.48
N ILE A 241 20.77 20.07 9.75
CA ILE A 241 19.73 21.11 9.89
C ILE A 241 19.12 21.09 11.29
N LEU A 242 18.78 19.92 11.80
CA LEU A 242 18.09 19.76 13.09
C LEU A 242 19.06 19.76 14.29
N HIS A 243 20.37 19.80 14.07
CA HIS A 243 21.38 19.69 15.13
C HIS A 243 21.37 20.87 16.08
N THR A 244 21.18 22.09 15.57
CA THR A 244 21.26 23.33 16.37
C THR A 244 19.93 24.08 16.38
N CYS A 245 19.74 24.89 17.42
CA CYS A 245 18.61 25.79 17.52
C CYS A 245 18.52 26.70 16.26
N PRO A 246 17.34 26.82 15.62
CA PRO A 246 17.18 27.64 14.42
C PRO A 246 17.07 29.15 14.69
N HIS A 247 16.96 29.56 15.96
CA HIS A 247 16.82 30.98 16.33
C HIS A 247 18.12 31.76 16.11
N ASP A 248 17.97 33.02 15.72
CA ASP A 248 19.10 33.91 15.44
C ASP A 248 20.08 34.00 16.61
N ASN A 249 21.38 33.90 16.33
CA ASN A 249 22.47 33.94 17.31
C ASN A 249 22.35 32.91 18.45
N CYS A 250 21.67 31.78 18.20
CA CYS A 250 21.62 30.66 19.13
C CYS A 250 22.33 29.43 18.55
N ASP A 251 23.33 28.95 19.26
CA ASP A 251 24.21 27.81 18.96
C ASP A 251 23.91 26.59 19.85
N MET A 252 22.78 26.61 20.56
CA MET A 252 22.40 25.50 21.43
C MET A 252 22.11 24.24 20.61
N VAL A 253 22.91 23.20 20.83
CA VAL A 253 22.70 21.86 20.28
C VAL A 253 21.45 21.24 20.88
N LEU A 254 20.57 20.74 20.02
CA LEU A 254 19.36 20.04 20.41
C LEU A 254 19.68 18.58 20.75
N THR A 255 19.12 18.08 21.86
CA THR A 255 19.30 16.66 22.23
C THR A 255 18.56 15.74 21.25
N SER A 256 18.96 14.46 21.18
CA SER A 256 18.28 13.45 20.35
C SER A 256 16.77 13.41 20.64
N SER A 257 16.37 13.41 21.91
CA SER A 257 14.95 13.46 22.32
C SER A 257 14.22 14.72 21.83
N GLN A 258 14.86 15.89 21.88
CA GLN A 258 14.28 17.13 21.37
C GLN A 258 14.09 17.07 19.86
N ARG A 259 15.11 16.63 19.11
CA ARG A 259 15.05 16.50 17.64
C ARG A 259 13.98 15.49 17.23
N PHE A 260 13.95 14.33 17.88
CA PHE A 260 12.94 13.30 17.69
C PHE A 260 11.52 13.85 17.88
N ARG A 261 11.28 14.58 18.98
CA ARG A 261 9.97 15.21 19.26
C ARG A 261 9.58 16.27 18.23
N VAL A 262 10.51 17.13 17.80
CA VAL A 262 10.23 18.13 16.78
C VAL A 262 9.92 17.47 15.44
N HIS A 263 10.77 16.54 15.04
CA HIS A 263 10.77 15.97 13.70
C HIS A 263 9.67 14.92 13.52
N MET A 264 9.67 13.85 14.32
CA MET A 264 8.79 12.69 14.14
C MET A 264 7.40 12.87 14.76
N HIS A 265 7.26 13.75 15.75
CA HIS A 265 5.98 14.00 16.43
C HIS A 265 5.36 15.36 16.10
N HIS A 266 6.01 16.15 15.23
CA HIS A 266 5.61 17.53 14.95
C HIS A 266 5.40 18.36 16.24
N GLY A 267 6.15 18.02 17.29
CA GLY A 267 6.07 18.67 18.59
C GLY A 267 6.82 19.98 18.63
N THR A 268 6.70 20.69 19.75
CA THR A 268 7.45 21.92 20.02
C THR A 268 8.30 21.76 21.26
N VAL A 269 9.53 22.27 21.21
CA VAL A 269 10.47 22.28 22.34
C VAL A 269 10.88 23.71 22.68
N SER A 270 11.28 23.96 23.91
CA SER A 270 11.88 25.25 24.29
C SER A 270 13.40 25.11 24.30
N CYS A 271 14.10 26.01 23.60
CA CYS A 271 15.55 26.10 23.66
C CYS A 271 15.99 26.51 25.07
N THR A 272 16.98 25.84 25.63
CA THR A 272 17.50 26.13 26.98
C THR A 272 18.38 27.37 27.04
N ARG A 273 18.85 27.88 25.89
CA ARG A 273 19.70 29.08 25.80
C ARG A 273 18.91 30.34 25.48
N CYS A 274 18.20 30.36 24.35
CA CYS A 274 17.46 31.53 23.93
C CYS A 274 16.01 31.56 24.42
N PHE A 275 15.50 30.48 25.03
CA PHE A 275 14.09 30.31 25.41
C PHE A 275 13.09 30.30 24.25
N GLY A 276 13.58 30.37 23.01
CA GLY A 276 12.76 30.28 21.82
C GLY A 276 12.08 28.92 21.67
N ARG A 277 10.85 28.92 21.17
CA ARG A 277 10.14 27.69 20.79
C ARG A 277 10.68 27.19 19.46
N VAL A 278 10.91 25.89 19.38
CA VAL A 278 11.47 25.21 18.23
C VAL A 278 10.52 24.09 17.80
N SER A 279 10.02 24.20 16.58
CA SER A 279 9.20 23.22 15.88
C SER A 279 9.69 23.05 14.44
N MET A 280 9.08 22.14 13.67
CA MET A 280 9.39 22.02 12.23
C MET A 280 9.10 23.32 11.47
N ASP A 281 8.06 24.05 11.86
CA ASP A 281 7.75 25.35 11.26
C ASP A 281 8.81 26.41 11.59
N THR A 282 9.39 26.36 12.79
CA THR A 282 10.50 27.25 13.17
C THR A 282 11.72 27.02 12.27
N PHE A 283 12.08 25.77 11.99
CA PHE A 283 13.17 25.45 11.06
C PHE A 283 12.83 25.84 9.61
N LYS A 284 11.58 25.63 9.15
CA LYS A 284 11.13 26.07 7.81
C LYS A 284 11.27 27.58 7.66
N LEU A 285 10.88 28.31 8.70
CA LEU A 285 10.99 29.75 8.76
C LEU A 285 12.45 30.22 8.81
N ALA A 286 13.32 29.56 9.59
CA ALA A 286 14.76 29.86 9.60
C ALA A 286 15.37 29.71 8.20
N LYS A 287 15.05 28.61 7.50
CA LYS A 287 15.52 28.40 6.13
C LYS A 287 15.00 29.49 5.18
N PHE A 288 13.75 29.92 5.34
CA PHE A 288 13.19 31.04 4.57
C PHE A 288 13.99 32.34 4.80
N VAL A 289 14.21 32.72 6.06
CA VAL A 289 14.93 33.96 6.42
C VAL A 289 16.39 33.92 5.97
N GLN A 290 17.05 32.76 6.05
CA GLN A 290 18.42 32.58 5.53
C GLN A 290 18.48 32.72 4.01
N ARG A 291 17.47 32.22 3.30
CA ARG A 291 17.41 32.27 1.84
C ARG A 291 17.07 33.67 1.33
N TYR A 292 16.22 34.39 2.05
CA TYR A 292 15.69 35.71 1.70
C TYR A 292 16.00 36.68 2.83
N THR A 293 17.20 37.27 2.83
CA THR A 293 17.60 38.23 3.87
C THR A 293 16.97 39.61 3.66
N SER A 294 16.68 39.97 2.41
CA SER A 294 15.99 41.20 2.04
C SER A 294 15.31 41.08 0.67
N CYS A 295 14.39 41.99 0.37
CA CYS A 295 13.84 42.15 -0.97
C CYS A 295 13.70 43.63 -1.35
N GLU A 296 13.94 43.94 -2.62
CA GLU A 296 13.68 45.28 -3.17
C GLU A 296 12.26 45.34 -3.74
N VAL A 297 11.52 46.39 -3.39
CA VAL A 297 10.17 46.65 -3.90
C VAL A 297 9.97 48.11 -4.28
N GLU A 298 9.05 48.35 -5.20
CA GLU A 298 8.72 49.71 -5.66
C GLU A 298 8.03 50.53 -4.57
N ALA A 299 8.49 51.76 -4.36
CA ALA A 299 7.85 52.75 -3.50
C ALA A 299 6.79 53.54 -4.27
N PRO A 300 5.61 53.79 -3.69
CA PRO A 300 4.50 54.43 -4.39
C PRO A 300 4.67 55.95 -4.63
N MET A 301 5.71 56.61 -4.12
CA MET A 301 5.76 58.09 -4.07
C MET A 301 6.84 58.79 -4.90
N ALA A 302 7.67 58.09 -5.68
CA ALA A 302 8.54 58.73 -6.68
C ALA A 302 8.90 57.75 -7.80
N LEU A 303 8.94 58.24 -9.04
CA LEU A 303 9.38 57.48 -10.21
C LEU A 303 10.83 57.00 -9.96
N ASN A 304 11.04 55.69 -9.84
CA ASN A 304 12.31 54.98 -9.55
C ASN A 304 12.79 54.84 -8.10
N ASP A 305 12.01 55.17 -7.07
CA ASP A 305 12.42 54.86 -5.69
C ASP A 305 12.12 53.39 -5.34
N LYS A 306 13.18 52.61 -5.12
CA LYS A 306 13.11 51.25 -4.56
C LYS A 306 13.29 51.30 -3.05
N VAL A 307 12.47 50.55 -2.33
CA VAL A 307 12.60 50.32 -0.89
C VAL A 307 13.14 48.92 -0.68
N THR A 308 14.22 48.81 0.10
CA THR A 308 14.73 47.52 0.56
C THR A 308 14.03 47.14 1.86
N ILE A 309 13.34 46.02 1.87
CA ILE A 309 12.77 45.42 3.07
C ILE A 309 13.77 44.37 3.56
N VAL A 310 14.35 44.58 4.74
CA VAL A 310 15.11 43.55 5.45
C VAL A 310 14.11 42.62 6.13
N MET A 311 14.26 41.31 5.93
CA MET A 311 13.33 40.35 6.52
C MET A 311 13.45 40.35 8.06
N PRO A 312 12.32 40.24 8.78
CA PRO A 312 12.36 40.16 10.24
C PRO A 312 13.13 38.93 10.73
N ARG A 313 13.56 39.02 11.97
CA ARG A 313 14.18 37.91 12.70
C ARG A 313 13.15 36.84 13.04
N LEU A 314 13.62 35.68 13.51
CA LEU A 314 12.71 34.64 13.96
C LEU A 314 11.98 35.09 15.24
N PRO A 315 10.65 34.99 15.31
CA PRO A 315 9.91 35.33 16.50
C PRO A 315 10.18 34.28 17.58
N ILE A 316 10.27 34.70 18.85
CA ILE A 316 10.64 33.81 19.96
C ILE A 316 9.67 32.64 20.15
N ASP A 317 8.40 32.82 19.77
CA ASP A 317 7.37 31.77 19.83
C ASP A 317 7.45 30.78 18.65
N GLY A 318 8.34 31.01 17.69
CA GLY A 318 8.57 30.17 16.51
C GLY A 318 7.39 30.10 15.55
N SER A 319 6.40 30.99 15.68
CA SER A 319 5.11 30.94 15.00
C SER A 319 5.15 31.67 13.65
N ILE A 320 4.76 30.97 12.57
CA ILE A 320 4.60 31.56 11.24
C ILE A 320 3.60 32.74 11.26
N PRO A 321 2.41 32.64 11.89
CA PRO A 321 1.50 33.78 12.05
C PRO A 321 2.15 35.03 12.68
N THR A 322 2.96 34.84 13.72
CA THR A 322 3.65 35.95 14.42
C THR A 322 4.66 36.63 13.49
N TYR A 323 5.46 35.82 12.78
CA TYR A 323 6.39 36.32 11.77
C TYR A 323 5.69 37.11 10.65
N LEU A 324 4.59 36.57 10.11
CA LEU A 324 3.82 37.23 9.04
C LEU A 324 3.23 38.56 9.50
N GLN A 325 2.78 38.65 10.76
CA GLN A 325 2.29 39.90 11.33
C GLN A 325 3.40 40.95 11.46
N GLU A 326 4.60 40.54 11.87
CA GLU A 326 5.77 41.43 11.94
C GLU A 326 6.19 41.91 10.55
N LEU A 327 6.31 41.00 9.59
CA LEU A 327 6.62 41.34 8.19
C LEU A 327 5.60 42.31 7.60
N LYS A 328 4.31 42.10 7.86
CA LYS A 328 3.25 43.03 7.45
C LYS A 328 3.43 44.41 8.08
N THR A 329 3.77 44.47 9.36
CA THR A 329 4.02 45.72 10.08
C THR A 329 5.21 46.47 9.48
N LEU A 330 6.29 45.76 9.13
CA LEU A 330 7.46 46.34 8.46
C LEU A 330 7.08 46.90 7.08
N MET A 331 6.36 46.15 6.25
CA MET A 331 5.92 46.60 4.92
C MET A 331 5.08 47.89 4.99
N VAL A 332 4.15 47.98 5.95
CA VAL A 332 3.33 49.18 6.16
C VAL A 332 4.19 50.37 6.58
N ARG A 333 5.13 50.17 7.52
CA ARG A 333 6.05 51.22 7.98
C ARG A 333 6.97 51.73 6.87
N SER A 334 7.38 50.84 5.98
CA SER A 334 8.24 51.15 4.82
C SER A 334 7.45 51.69 3.62
N LYS A 335 6.15 51.97 3.77
CA LYS A 335 5.27 52.55 2.73
C LYS A 335 5.27 51.76 1.42
N VAL A 336 5.36 50.44 1.50
CA VAL A 336 5.35 49.55 0.33
C VAL A 336 3.99 49.61 -0.37
N SER A 337 3.95 49.54 -1.71
CA SER A 337 2.70 49.53 -2.46
C SER A 337 1.86 48.27 -2.15
N TYR A 338 0.53 48.38 -2.22
CA TYR A 338 -0.35 47.24 -1.94
C TYR A 338 -0.09 46.02 -2.86
N SER A 339 0.20 46.27 -4.14
CA SER A 339 0.56 45.20 -5.09
C SER A 339 1.83 44.48 -4.68
N ALA A 340 2.87 45.22 -4.28
CA ALA A 340 4.13 44.65 -3.79
C ALA A 340 3.93 43.89 -2.47
N MET A 341 3.13 44.41 -1.53
CA MET A 341 2.78 43.69 -0.29
C MET A 341 2.10 42.36 -0.59
N LYS A 342 1.14 42.34 -1.51
CA LYS A 342 0.43 41.12 -1.91
C LYS A 342 1.37 40.12 -2.60
N ALA A 343 2.30 40.59 -3.42
CA ALA A 343 3.31 39.76 -4.07
C ALA A 343 4.24 39.10 -3.04
N ILE A 344 4.75 39.86 -2.07
CA ILE A 344 5.57 39.34 -0.97
C ILE A 344 4.79 38.30 -0.16
N GLN A 345 3.57 38.64 0.28
CA GLN A 345 2.75 37.71 1.06
C GLN A 345 2.50 36.41 0.27
N THR A 346 2.19 36.51 -1.02
CA THR A 346 1.98 35.33 -1.88
C THR A 346 3.26 34.49 -1.99
N ALA A 347 4.42 35.12 -2.12
CA ALA A 347 5.71 34.42 -2.18
C ALA A 347 6.04 33.70 -0.86
N VAL A 348 5.82 34.37 0.28
CA VAL A 348 6.01 33.80 1.62
C VAL A 348 5.05 32.63 1.84
N ASP A 349 3.74 32.84 1.60
CA ASP A 349 2.72 31.82 1.76
C ASP A 349 3.00 30.62 0.85
N THR A 350 3.51 30.85 -0.37
CA THR A 350 3.89 29.78 -1.30
C THR A 350 5.08 28.98 -0.80
N TYR A 351 6.08 29.63 -0.21
CA TYR A 351 7.25 28.96 0.34
C TYR A 351 6.92 28.18 1.61
N LEU A 352 6.09 28.76 2.50
CA LEU A 352 5.73 28.19 3.79
C LEU A 352 4.50 27.28 3.75
N LYS A 353 3.99 26.90 2.56
CA LYS A 353 2.84 25.99 2.46
C LYS A 353 3.11 24.70 3.25
N PRO A 354 2.13 24.19 4.01
CA PRO A 354 2.26 22.94 4.77
C PRO A 354 2.74 21.76 3.90
N ASP A 355 2.28 21.76 2.65
CA ASP A 355 2.42 20.75 1.61
C ASP A 355 3.69 20.90 0.75
N GLN A 356 4.54 21.91 1.00
CA GLN A 356 5.88 21.94 0.41
C GLN A 356 6.79 20.92 1.13
N PRO A 357 7.30 19.89 0.43
CA PRO A 357 8.15 18.93 1.06
C PRO A 357 9.57 19.51 1.16
N SER A 358 10.16 19.31 2.33
CA SER A 358 11.58 19.36 2.66
C SER A 358 12.18 20.65 3.21
N MET A 359 12.75 20.49 4.41
CA MET A 359 13.75 21.40 4.95
C MET A 359 15.18 21.08 4.49
N GLY A 360 15.40 19.94 3.81
CA GLY A 360 16.73 19.43 3.45
C GLY A 360 17.10 19.49 1.96
N TRP A 361 18.10 18.67 1.62
CA TRP A 361 18.67 18.43 0.29
C TRP A 361 17.75 17.78 -0.74
N MET A 362 16.70 17.12 -0.27
CA MET A 362 15.81 16.33 -1.10
C MET A 362 14.40 16.88 -0.99
N ALA A 363 13.62 16.94 -2.07
CA ALA A 363 12.17 17.21 -2.04
C ALA A 363 11.34 16.13 -1.30
N LEU A 364 12.01 15.28 -0.52
CA LEU A 364 11.51 14.17 0.25
C LEU A 364 12.22 14.22 1.61
N ASP A 365 11.44 14.18 2.68
CA ASP A 365 11.99 13.93 4.01
C ASP A 365 12.38 12.45 4.10
N LEU A 366 13.67 12.16 3.94
CA LEU A 366 14.16 10.79 3.83
C LEU A 366 14.07 10.02 5.15
N VAL A 367 14.11 10.70 6.30
CA VAL A 367 13.95 10.04 7.61
C VAL A 367 12.51 9.58 7.79
N HIS A 368 11.53 10.43 7.46
CA HIS A 368 10.13 10.03 7.43
C HIS A 368 9.84 8.94 6.39
N ALA A 369 10.47 9.02 5.21
CA ALA A 369 10.34 7.97 4.18
C ALA A 369 10.89 6.63 4.68
N MET A 370 12.07 6.63 5.33
CA MET A 370 12.65 5.43 5.95
C MET A 370 11.74 4.87 7.04
N ALA A 371 11.14 5.73 7.88
CA ALA A 371 10.20 5.29 8.90
C ALA A 371 8.96 4.61 8.30
N ARG A 372 8.38 5.15 7.23
CA ARG A 372 7.26 4.50 6.51
C ARG A 372 7.68 3.20 5.86
N GLN A 373 8.87 3.14 5.24
CA GLN A 373 9.38 1.89 4.69
C GLN A 373 9.56 0.82 5.76
N LEU A 374 9.95 1.18 7.00
CA LEU A 374 10.05 0.22 8.10
C LEU A 374 8.70 -0.43 8.47
N GLU A 375 7.56 0.23 8.23
CA GLU A 375 6.23 -0.38 8.38
C GLU A 375 5.98 -1.46 7.33
N PHE A 376 6.44 -1.26 6.10
CA PHE A 376 6.39 -2.28 5.05
C PHE A 376 7.32 -3.45 5.38
N VAL A 377 8.56 -3.14 5.78
CA VAL A 377 9.57 -4.11 6.21
C VAL A 377 9.02 -5.00 7.33
N GLU A 378 8.36 -4.45 8.34
CA GLU A 378 7.74 -5.22 9.42
C GLU A 378 6.70 -6.23 8.90
N LYS A 379 5.77 -5.80 8.05
CA LYS A 379 4.73 -6.67 7.47
C LYS A 379 5.31 -7.87 6.73
N VAL A 380 6.39 -7.66 5.98
CA VAL A 380 7.07 -8.70 5.21
C VAL A 380 7.93 -9.58 6.12
N CYS A 381 8.78 -8.98 6.95
CA CYS A 381 9.78 -9.71 7.74
C CYS A 381 9.18 -10.52 8.90
N THR A 382 8.01 -10.16 9.45
CA THR A 382 7.30 -11.03 10.39
C THR A 382 6.97 -12.40 9.77
N ASN A 383 6.83 -12.47 8.44
CA ASN A 383 6.55 -13.70 7.69
C ASN A 383 7.69 -14.07 6.74
N TYR A 384 8.94 -13.75 7.10
CA TYR A 384 10.12 -13.89 6.24
C TYR A 384 10.25 -15.27 5.58
N THR A 385 10.02 -16.35 6.32
CA THR A 385 10.11 -17.74 5.82
C THR A 385 9.15 -18.04 4.67
N TYR A 386 7.99 -17.36 4.62
CA TYR A 386 7.06 -17.49 3.50
C TYR A 386 7.55 -16.71 2.29
N TRP A 387 7.90 -15.44 2.49
CA TRP A 387 8.31 -14.54 1.41
C TRP A 387 9.65 -14.91 0.78
N SER A 388 10.52 -15.65 1.47
CA SER A 388 11.81 -16.10 0.94
C SER A 388 11.73 -17.33 0.03
N GLN A 389 10.57 -18.01 -0.04
CA GLN A 389 10.41 -19.21 -0.86
C GLN A 389 10.48 -18.88 -2.36
N PRO A 390 11.34 -19.53 -3.16
CA PRO A 390 11.49 -19.23 -4.58
C PRO A 390 10.19 -19.27 -5.38
N VAL A 391 9.30 -20.23 -5.10
CA VAL A 391 8.01 -20.36 -5.80
C VAL A 391 7.05 -19.21 -5.47
N VAL A 392 7.08 -18.71 -4.23
CA VAL A 392 6.29 -17.55 -3.81
C VAL A 392 6.80 -16.30 -4.54
N VAL A 393 8.11 -16.08 -4.52
CA VAL A 393 8.73 -14.94 -5.24
C VAL A 393 8.47 -15.02 -6.74
N ALA A 394 8.59 -16.19 -7.37
CA ALA A 394 8.32 -16.37 -8.78
C ALA A 394 6.86 -15.99 -9.13
N ALA A 395 5.89 -16.46 -8.33
CA ALA A 395 4.49 -16.09 -8.50
C ALA A 395 4.27 -14.57 -8.34
N SER A 396 4.93 -13.94 -7.35
CA SER A 396 4.89 -12.50 -7.14
C SER A 396 5.44 -11.72 -8.35
N VAL A 397 6.52 -12.19 -8.98
CA VAL A 397 7.10 -11.55 -10.17
C VAL A 397 6.13 -11.56 -11.34
N MET A 398 5.44 -12.68 -11.57
CA MET A 398 4.42 -12.78 -12.62
C MET A 398 3.26 -11.81 -12.37
N ARG A 399 2.78 -11.77 -11.12
CA ARG A 399 1.70 -10.85 -10.71
C ARG A 399 2.13 -9.39 -10.79
N TYR A 400 3.40 -9.09 -10.53
CA TYR A 400 3.96 -7.76 -10.73
C TYR A 400 3.94 -7.34 -12.20
N HIS A 401 4.32 -8.21 -13.14
CA HIS A 401 4.23 -7.88 -14.57
C HIS A 401 2.76 -7.67 -15.02
N GLN A 402 1.84 -8.49 -14.53
CA GLN A 402 0.39 -8.30 -14.74
C GLN A 402 -0.10 -6.96 -14.17
N PHE A 403 0.37 -6.57 -12.98
CA PHE A 403 0.04 -5.28 -12.37
C PHE A 403 0.58 -4.11 -13.20
N MET A 404 1.81 -4.20 -13.68
CA MET A 404 2.40 -3.17 -14.55
C MET A 404 1.65 -3.06 -15.90
N HIS A 405 1.13 -4.18 -16.42
CA HIS A 405 0.26 -4.17 -17.60
C HIS A 405 -1.03 -3.37 -17.35
N ILE A 406 -1.75 -3.63 -16.25
CA ILE A 406 -2.97 -2.85 -15.96
C ILE A 406 -2.67 -1.39 -15.58
N MET A 407 -1.51 -1.09 -14.99
CA MET A 407 -1.05 0.28 -14.75
C MET A 407 -0.86 1.07 -16.04
N ALA A 408 -0.34 0.42 -17.09
CA ALA A 408 -0.16 1.02 -18.40
C ALA A 408 -1.49 1.15 -19.17
N ALA A 409 -2.39 0.17 -19.04
CA ALA A 409 -3.65 0.10 -19.78
C ALA A 409 -4.85 0.74 -19.06
N LYS A 410 -4.68 1.28 -17.86
CA LYS A 410 -5.81 1.78 -17.06
C LYS A 410 -6.54 2.94 -17.76
N PRO A 411 -7.88 3.00 -17.68
CA PRO A 411 -8.66 4.13 -18.15
C PRO A 411 -8.25 5.44 -17.47
N SER A 412 -8.41 6.57 -18.17
CA SER A 412 -8.05 7.90 -17.65
C SER A 412 -8.83 8.31 -16.39
N ASN A 413 -10.02 7.75 -16.16
CA ASN A 413 -10.80 7.99 -14.95
C ASN A 413 -10.31 7.20 -13.73
N VAL A 414 -9.38 6.25 -13.90
CA VAL A 414 -8.77 5.49 -12.81
C VAL A 414 -7.45 6.14 -12.41
N THR A 415 -7.48 6.90 -11.33
CA THR A 415 -6.34 7.72 -10.90
C THR A 415 -5.28 6.90 -10.16
N CYS A 416 -5.67 5.91 -9.35
CA CYS A 416 -4.80 5.11 -8.50
C CYS A 416 -5.10 3.61 -8.65
N LEU A 417 -4.05 2.79 -8.72
CA LEU A 417 -4.14 1.34 -8.52
C LEU A 417 -3.25 0.97 -7.33
N VAL A 418 -3.64 -0.04 -6.57
CA VAL A 418 -3.02 -0.40 -5.29
C VAL A 418 -2.45 -1.82 -5.39
N PRO A 419 -1.12 -2.00 -5.29
CA PRO A 419 -0.50 -3.32 -5.32
C PRO A 419 -0.86 -4.13 -4.06
N THR A 420 -0.91 -5.46 -4.18
CA THR A 420 -0.86 -6.35 -3.02
C THR A 420 0.59 -6.46 -2.50
N VAL A 421 0.78 -6.93 -1.26
CA VAL A 421 2.11 -6.99 -0.61
C VAL A 421 3.15 -7.75 -1.44
N ASP A 422 2.75 -8.85 -2.07
CA ASP A 422 3.61 -9.65 -2.97
C ASP A 422 4.06 -8.85 -4.20
N ILE A 423 3.15 -8.06 -4.79
CA ILE A 423 3.42 -7.22 -5.97
C ILE A 423 4.32 -6.05 -5.58
N ASP A 424 4.01 -5.40 -4.45
CA ASP A 424 4.76 -4.24 -3.95
C ASP A 424 6.20 -4.62 -3.58
N LEU A 425 6.39 -5.81 -3.01
CA LEU A 425 7.71 -6.38 -2.72
C LEU A 425 8.59 -6.49 -3.97
N VAL A 426 8.04 -7.03 -5.07
CA VAL A 426 8.77 -7.13 -6.35
C VAL A 426 8.98 -5.76 -6.96
N TRP A 427 8.01 -4.86 -6.81
CA TRP A 427 8.11 -3.49 -7.29
C TRP A 427 9.28 -2.76 -6.61
N HIS A 428 9.40 -2.84 -5.28
CA HIS A 428 10.55 -2.28 -4.54
C HIS A 428 11.88 -2.86 -5.01
N ALA A 429 11.95 -4.19 -5.19
CA ALA A 429 13.15 -4.84 -5.70
C ALA A 429 13.55 -4.34 -7.10
N HIS A 430 12.57 -4.12 -7.98
CA HIS A 430 12.83 -3.58 -9.32
C HIS A 430 13.29 -2.10 -9.26
N GLN A 431 12.71 -1.29 -8.38
CA GLN A 431 13.09 0.11 -8.17
C GLN A 431 14.51 0.28 -7.63
N CYS A 432 15.01 -0.69 -6.85
CA CYS A 432 16.42 -0.77 -6.44
C CYS A 432 17.40 -0.89 -7.61
N ASN A 433 16.91 -1.11 -8.84
CA ASN A 433 17.66 -0.95 -10.09
C ASN A 433 17.03 0.19 -10.94
N PRO A 434 17.35 1.47 -10.65
CA PRO A 434 16.61 2.61 -11.20
C PRO A 434 16.69 2.72 -12.73
N VAL A 435 17.80 2.29 -13.34
CA VAL A 435 17.98 2.31 -14.80
C VAL A 435 17.11 1.25 -15.47
N ALA A 436 17.13 0.01 -14.96
CA ALA A 436 16.27 -1.05 -15.47
C ALA A 436 14.77 -0.70 -15.28
N TYR A 437 14.41 -0.18 -14.10
CA TYR A 437 13.05 0.23 -13.77
C TYR A 437 12.53 1.33 -14.71
N ARG A 438 13.32 2.40 -14.90
CA ARG A 438 12.96 3.50 -15.82
C ARG A 438 12.81 3.01 -17.25
N THR A 439 13.75 2.19 -17.73
CA THR A 439 13.72 1.61 -19.07
C THR A 439 12.46 0.77 -19.28
N PHE A 440 12.11 -0.07 -18.31
CA PHE A 440 10.89 -0.86 -18.34
C PHE A 440 9.64 0.01 -18.34
N CYS A 441 9.54 0.99 -17.44
CA CYS A 441 8.39 1.89 -17.36
C CYS A 441 8.18 2.67 -18.66
N ASN A 442 9.24 3.19 -19.26
CA ASN A 442 9.16 3.88 -20.55
C ASN A 442 8.69 2.93 -21.67
N ARG A 443 9.16 1.68 -21.68
CA ARG A 443 8.73 0.69 -22.66
C ARG A 443 7.25 0.34 -22.54
N VAL A 444 6.74 0.16 -21.32
CA VAL A 444 5.36 -0.34 -21.10
C VAL A 444 4.31 0.75 -20.99
N ALA A 445 4.67 1.93 -20.46
CA ALA A 445 3.73 3.02 -20.15
C ALA A 445 4.13 4.37 -20.77
N GLY A 446 5.25 4.45 -21.49
CA GLY A 446 5.76 5.69 -22.10
C GLY A 446 6.27 6.73 -21.10
N LYS A 447 6.28 6.41 -19.79
CA LYS A 447 6.70 7.33 -18.72
C LYS A 447 7.14 6.55 -17.49
N LEU A 448 7.94 7.20 -16.64
CA LEU A 448 8.28 6.69 -15.32
C LEU A 448 7.03 6.62 -14.44
N ILE A 449 6.73 5.43 -13.92
CA ILE A 449 5.67 5.22 -12.94
C ILE A 449 6.25 5.51 -11.56
N ASP A 450 5.51 6.27 -10.76
CA ASP A 450 5.92 6.64 -9.41
C ASP A 450 5.39 5.64 -8.38
N HIS A 451 6.07 5.56 -7.24
CA HIS A 451 5.56 4.89 -6.05
C HIS A 451 5.31 5.95 -4.99
N ASP A 452 4.04 6.31 -4.85
CA ASP A 452 3.57 7.27 -3.88
C ASP A 452 2.96 6.49 -2.71
N ASP A 453 3.72 6.44 -1.61
CA ASP A 453 3.35 5.78 -0.37
C ASP A 453 2.57 6.69 0.59
N THR A 454 2.22 7.91 0.17
CA THR A 454 1.53 8.92 1.00
C THR A 454 0.04 9.07 0.69
N ILE A 455 -0.51 8.15 -0.11
CA ILE A 455 -1.90 8.18 -0.56
C ILE A 455 -2.87 8.04 0.65
N PRO A 456 -3.83 8.96 0.82
CA PRO A 456 -4.81 8.88 1.92
C PRO A 456 -5.65 7.58 1.89
N ALA A 457 -6.02 7.07 3.07
CA ALA A 457 -6.73 5.79 3.21
C ALA A 457 -8.04 5.70 2.37
N THR A 458 -8.78 6.79 2.23
CA THR A 458 -10.01 6.84 1.40
C THR A 458 -9.71 6.65 -0.09
N ALA A 459 -8.62 7.25 -0.59
CA ALA A 459 -8.16 7.05 -1.95
C ALA A 459 -7.59 5.64 -2.14
N LEU A 460 -6.91 5.09 -1.13
CA LEU A 460 -6.38 3.73 -1.14
C LEU A 460 -7.51 2.69 -1.25
N ALA A 461 -8.59 2.83 -0.48
CA ALA A 461 -9.74 1.91 -0.55
C ALA A 461 -10.40 1.91 -1.94
N ARG A 462 -10.55 3.09 -2.55
CA ARG A 462 -11.07 3.21 -3.93
C ARG A 462 -10.11 2.59 -4.94
N GLY A 463 -8.83 2.93 -4.86
CA GLY A 463 -7.81 2.39 -5.76
C GLY A 463 -7.71 0.86 -5.67
N TYR A 464 -7.87 0.28 -4.49
CA TYR A 464 -7.94 -1.16 -4.31
C TYR A 464 -9.15 -1.78 -5.02
N ALA A 465 -10.33 -1.17 -4.90
CA ALA A 465 -11.53 -1.65 -5.59
C ALA A 465 -11.42 -1.55 -7.12
N ASP A 466 -10.84 -0.45 -7.62
CA ASP A 466 -10.56 -0.26 -9.03
C ASP A 466 -9.55 -1.30 -9.54
N THR A 467 -8.49 -1.58 -8.77
CA THR A 467 -7.50 -2.60 -9.10
C THR A 467 -8.11 -3.98 -9.16
N PHE A 468 -8.92 -4.35 -8.17
CA PHE A 468 -9.60 -5.65 -8.12
C PHE A 468 -10.49 -5.86 -9.35
N SER A 469 -11.26 -4.83 -9.71
CA SER A 469 -12.19 -4.87 -10.85
C SER A 469 -11.45 -4.91 -12.19
N LEU A 470 -10.43 -4.07 -12.36
CA LEU A 470 -9.65 -3.99 -13.59
C LEU A 470 -8.83 -5.26 -13.81
N TRP A 471 -8.23 -5.82 -12.76
CA TRP A 471 -7.54 -7.10 -12.81
C TRP A 471 -8.46 -8.21 -13.31
N SER A 472 -9.62 -8.38 -12.67
CA SER A 472 -10.57 -9.45 -13.03
C SER A 472 -11.07 -9.31 -14.47
N LYS A 473 -11.33 -8.07 -14.91
CA LYS A 473 -11.73 -7.79 -16.30
C LYS A 473 -10.61 -8.11 -17.31
N THR A 474 -9.37 -7.78 -16.99
CA THR A 474 -8.22 -7.92 -17.91
C THR A 474 -7.75 -9.36 -18.02
N PHE A 475 -7.77 -10.09 -16.91
CA PHE A 475 -7.29 -11.46 -16.80
C PHE A 475 -8.44 -12.47 -16.68
N HIS A 476 -9.54 -12.24 -17.42
CA HIS A 476 -10.62 -13.21 -17.65
C HIS A 476 -11.19 -13.89 -16.39
N GLY A 477 -11.49 -13.10 -15.36
CA GLY A 477 -12.08 -13.58 -14.12
C GLY A 477 -11.08 -14.01 -13.04
N GLU A 478 -9.77 -13.91 -13.31
CA GLU A 478 -8.76 -14.10 -12.26
C GLU A 478 -9.00 -13.15 -11.08
N LYS A 479 -8.81 -13.68 -9.87
CA LYS A 479 -9.01 -12.90 -8.65
C LYS A 479 -7.73 -12.18 -8.30
N TYR A 480 -7.85 -10.87 -8.08
CA TYR A 480 -6.70 -10.06 -7.70
C TYR A 480 -6.15 -10.48 -6.33
N SER A 481 -7.02 -10.69 -5.34
CA SER A 481 -6.65 -11.15 -4.01
C SER A 481 -7.75 -12.05 -3.42
N SER A 482 -7.48 -12.67 -2.26
CA SER A 482 -8.46 -13.45 -1.51
C SER A 482 -9.58 -12.60 -0.89
N PHE A 483 -9.42 -11.28 -0.82
CA PHE A 483 -10.32 -10.36 -0.12
C PHE A 483 -10.93 -9.35 -1.08
N PRO A 484 -12.11 -9.62 -1.66
CA PRO A 484 -12.77 -8.64 -2.51
C PRO A 484 -13.09 -7.35 -1.73
N PRO A 485 -13.07 -6.18 -2.39
CA PRO A 485 -13.45 -4.93 -1.74
C PRO A 485 -14.90 -5.01 -1.24
N GLN A 486 -15.15 -4.47 -0.05
CA GLN A 486 -16.50 -4.29 0.45
C GLN A 486 -17.14 -3.19 -0.40
N VAL A 487 -17.92 -3.56 -1.41
CA VAL A 487 -18.63 -2.59 -2.25
C VAL A 487 -19.69 -1.92 -1.38
N PRO A 488 -19.66 -0.58 -1.17
CA PRO A 488 -20.81 0.10 -0.58
C PRO A 488 -21.97 -0.08 -1.56
N THR A 489 -23.02 -0.77 -1.13
CA THR A 489 -24.29 -0.92 -1.86
C THR A 489 -25.02 0.42 -1.94
N THR A 490 -24.48 1.36 -2.72
CA THR A 490 -25.20 2.57 -3.17
C THR A 490 -24.79 2.93 -4.59
N ARG A 491 -25.12 2.06 -5.54
CA ARG A 491 -25.50 2.51 -6.90
C ARG A 491 -27.01 2.73 -6.92
N ALA A 492 -27.48 3.73 -6.16
CA ALA A 492 -28.70 4.40 -6.57
C ALA A 492 -28.28 5.28 -7.75
N ALA A 493 -28.80 4.95 -8.93
CA ALA A 493 -28.68 5.79 -10.11
C ALA A 493 -28.99 7.23 -9.71
N SER A 494 -28.09 8.16 -10.02
CA SER A 494 -28.37 9.58 -10.04
C SER A 494 -29.37 9.87 -11.17
N ALA A 495 -30.61 9.45 -10.96
CA ALA A 495 -31.75 10.02 -11.64
C ALA A 495 -31.82 11.48 -11.20
N VAL A 496 -31.55 12.38 -12.14
CA VAL A 496 -31.78 13.82 -11.98
C VAL A 496 -33.28 14.02 -11.72
N PRO A 497 -33.70 14.57 -10.57
CA PRO A 497 -35.06 15.09 -10.45
C PRO A 497 -35.02 16.56 -10.86
N SER A 498 -35.67 16.84 -11.97
CA SER A 498 -36.07 18.19 -12.35
C SER A 498 -36.98 18.82 -11.29
N SER A 499 -36.83 20.13 -11.14
CA SER A 499 -37.91 21.11 -10.96
C SER A 499 -38.09 21.80 -9.59
N THR A 500 -38.23 23.12 -9.74
CA THR A 500 -38.95 24.10 -8.93
C THR A 500 -38.36 24.57 -7.60
N TRP A 501 -37.72 25.73 -7.72
CA TRP A 501 -37.49 26.70 -6.67
C TRP A 501 -38.80 27.11 -5.99
N LYS A 502 -38.87 26.98 -4.65
CA LYS A 502 -39.69 27.83 -3.80
C LYS A 502 -38.81 28.47 -2.73
N LYS A 503 -38.73 29.81 -2.78
CA LYS A 503 -38.15 30.65 -1.74
C LYS A 503 -39.04 30.58 -0.50
N SER A 504 -38.46 30.28 0.66
CA SER A 504 -39.03 30.69 1.94
C SER A 504 -37.92 31.19 2.86
N LYS A 505 -38.13 32.41 3.38
CA LYS A 505 -37.29 33.09 4.37
C LYS A 505 -37.50 32.44 5.74
N MET A 506 -36.43 32.15 6.48
CA MET A 506 -36.25 32.68 7.84
C MET A 506 -34.94 32.24 8.51
N LYS A 507 -34.27 33.27 9.03
CA LYS A 507 -33.61 33.39 10.34
C LYS A 507 -32.28 32.68 10.57
N ASP A 508 -31.27 33.55 10.73
CA ASP A 508 -30.08 33.40 11.56
C ASP A 508 -30.12 32.22 12.54
N LYS A 509 -29.36 31.18 12.18
CA LYS A 509 -28.58 30.42 13.14
C LYS A 509 -27.17 30.32 12.59
N ARG A 510 -26.23 30.90 13.34
CA ARG A 510 -24.79 30.67 13.19
C ARG A 510 -24.55 29.15 13.20
N TYR A 511 -24.23 28.58 12.05
CA TYR A 511 -23.52 27.30 12.01
C TYR A 511 -22.04 27.64 12.15
N VAL A 512 -21.53 27.51 13.37
CA VAL A 512 -20.09 27.33 13.55
C VAL A 512 -19.79 25.95 12.98
N LEU A 513 -19.12 25.91 11.83
CA LEU A 513 -18.43 24.70 11.41
C LEU A 513 -17.34 24.48 12.46
N LYS A 514 -17.62 23.67 13.49
CA LYS A 514 -16.56 23.01 14.24
C LYS A 514 -15.88 22.10 13.24
N VAL A 515 -14.85 22.63 12.58
CA VAL A 515 -13.85 21.82 11.91
C VAL A 515 -13.15 21.09 13.05
N SER A 516 -13.64 19.90 13.37
CA SER A 516 -12.76 18.91 14.01
C SER A 516 -11.65 18.68 13.02
N THR A 517 -10.48 19.20 13.35
CA THR A 517 -9.19 18.91 12.72
C THR A 517 -9.18 17.48 12.20
N PRO A 518 -8.83 17.22 10.93
CA PRO A 518 -8.66 15.86 10.46
C PRO A 518 -7.58 15.23 11.32
N THR A 519 -7.95 14.16 12.03
CA THR A 519 -7.07 13.37 12.88
C THR A 519 -6.00 12.71 12.00
N LEU A 520 -4.94 13.47 11.73
CA LEU A 520 -3.66 12.96 11.30
C LEU A 520 -2.73 13.22 12.49
N LEU A 521 -2.72 12.28 13.44
CA LEU A 521 -1.66 12.02 14.44
C LEU A 521 -2.16 11.08 15.55
N MET A 522 -1.29 10.17 15.97
CA MET A 522 -1.10 9.55 17.30
C MET A 522 -1.00 8.01 17.27
N TRP A 523 0.15 7.47 16.85
CA TRP A 523 0.46 6.04 17.03
C TRP A 523 1.72 5.77 17.88
N TRP A 524 2.27 6.79 18.58
CA TRP A 524 3.51 6.65 19.36
C TRP A 524 3.38 7.03 20.85
N ALA A 525 2.18 7.00 21.43
CA ALA A 525 2.01 7.18 22.88
C ALA A 525 2.08 5.81 23.60
N LEU A 526 3.18 5.55 24.33
CA LEU A 526 3.21 4.49 25.35
C LEU A 526 2.65 5.03 26.69
N PRO A 527 1.91 4.22 27.47
CA PRO A 527 1.39 4.61 28.78
C PRO A 527 2.50 4.71 29.84
N PRO A 528 2.29 5.48 30.94
CA PRO A 528 3.31 5.67 31.98
C PRO A 528 3.58 4.37 32.78
N PRO A 529 4.79 4.19 33.33
CA PRO A 529 5.14 3.00 34.11
C PRO A 529 4.45 3.00 35.49
N LEU A 530 3.94 1.85 35.92
CA LEU A 530 3.49 1.59 37.29
C LEU A 530 4.69 1.26 38.21
N PRO A 531 4.61 1.55 39.51
CA PRO A 531 5.73 1.44 40.44
C PRO A 531 6.07 -0.03 40.81
N PRO A 532 7.28 -0.29 41.34
CA PRO A 532 7.76 -1.65 41.57
C PRO A 532 7.15 -2.26 42.85
N THR A 533 6.77 -3.53 42.78
CA THR A 533 6.55 -4.38 43.96
C THR A 533 7.61 -5.47 44.02
N SER A 534 8.15 -5.62 45.22
CA SER A 534 9.28 -6.44 45.64
C SER A 534 9.02 -7.95 45.69
N GLU A 535 10.09 -8.70 45.35
CA GLU A 535 10.60 -9.97 45.93
C GLU A 535 9.79 -11.29 45.84
N GLY A 536 10.50 -12.36 45.41
CA GLY A 536 10.11 -13.76 45.64
C GLY A 536 10.57 -14.84 44.63
N ASP A 537 11.89 -15.08 44.52
CA ASP A 537 12.67 -16.29 44.15
C ASP A 537 12.17 -17.45 43.22
N THR A 538 12.85 -17.56 42.06
CA THR A 538 13.48 -18.74 41.34
C THR A 538 12.67 -19.97 40.85
N PRO A 539 13.21 -20.83 39.94
CA PRO A 539 13.65 -20.55 38.56
C PRO A 539 13.12 -21.61 37.54
N HIS A 540 12.41 -21.28 36.46
CA HIS A 540 12.30 -22.16 35.27
C HIS A 540 11.75 -21.43 34.04
N ASP A 541 12.38 -21.70 32.89
CA ASP A 541 11.88 -21.58 31.51
C ASP A 541 11.57 -20.17 30.96
N TYR A 542 12.50 -19.64 30.14
CA TYR A 542 12.32 -18.39 29.40
C TYR A 542 11.26 -18.57 28.29
N ARG A 543 9.98 -18.40 28.65
CA ARG A 543 8.92 -18.02 27.70
C ARG A 543 8.80 -16.50 27.68
N VAL A 544 9.09 -15.90 26.53
CA VAL A 544 8.83 -14.49 26.25
C VAL A 544 7.30 -14.25 26.25
N PRO A 545 6.75 -13.27 27.00
CA PRO A 545 5.32 -12.99 27.00
C PRO A 545 4.87 -12.35 25.68
N SER A 546 3.84 -12.91 25.07
CA SER A 546 3.15 -12.34 23.91
C SER A 546 2.34 -11.10 24.31
N PHE A 547 2.83 -9.90 24.02
CA PHE A 547 2.04 -8.68 24.09
C PHE A 547 1.08 -8.60 22.89
N HIS A 548 -0.22 -8.81 23.15
CA HIS A 548 -1.29 -8.51 22.21
C HIS A 548 -1.50 -6.99 22.14
N SER A 549 -0.98 -6.35 21.09
CA SER A 549 -1.42 -5.03 20.66
C SER A 549 -2.58 -5.18 19.68
N ARG A 550 -3.77 -4.66 20.04
CA ARG A 550 -4.91 -4.55 19.13
C ARG A 550 -4.67 -3.41 18.15
N PHE A 551 -4.28 -3.74 16.93
CA PHE A 551 -4.22 -2.79 15.81
C PHE A 551 -5.37 -3.03 14.84
N VAL A 552 -6.08 -1.95 14.47
CA VAL A 552 -6.99 -1.94 13.32
C VAL A 552 -6.14 -1.79 12.06
N GLY A 553 -5.48 -2.89 11.69
CA GLY A 553 -5.05 -3.18 10.32
C GLY A 553 -6.03 -4.19 9.74
N VAL A 554 -6.15 -4.25 8.42
CA VAL A 554 -7.00 -5.24 7.74
C VAL A 554 -6.39 -6.63 7.98
N ASP A 555 -6.79 -7.23 9.10
CA ASP A 555 -6.44 -8.59 9.48
C ASP A 555 -7.18 -9.59 8.59
N LEU A 556 -6.46 -10.66 8.29
CA LEU A 556 -7.03 -11.99 8.02
C LEU A 556 -7.95 -12.39 9.18
N LEU A 557 -9.19 -11.90 9.18
CA LEU A 557 -10.20 -12.31 10.16
C LEU A 557 -10.71 -13.72 9.82
N LEU A 558 -10.23 -14.67 10.61
CA LEU A 558 -10.94 -15.92 10.89
C LEU A 558 -12.26 -15.59 11.62
N TYR A 559 -13.34 -16.23 11.17
CA TYR A 559 -14.71 -16.05 11.68
C TYR A 559 -14.84 -16.25 13.21
N ASN A 560 -15.73 -15.46 13.82
CA ASN A 560 -16.80 -16.03 14.64
C ASN A 560 -18.05 -15.13 14.62
N THR A 561 -19.19 -15.76 14.37
CA THR A 561 -20.53 -15.17 14.33
C THR A 561 -21.07 -14.92 15.74
N THR A 562 -21.42 -13.67 16.05
CA THR A 562 -22.49 -13.36 17.02
C THR A 562 -23.11 -12.03 16.67
N THR A 563 -24.40 -12.08 16.38
CA THR A 563 -25.32 -10.96 16.23
C THR A 563 -25.32 -10.07 17.48
N ALA A 564 -25.13 -8.76 17.32
CA ALA A 564 -25.51 -7.78 18.34
C ALA A 564 -26.21 -6.60 17.65
N SER A 565 -27.50 -6.47 17.96
CA SER A 565 -28.38 -5.35 17.67
C SER A 565 -27.91 -4.10 18.43
N ALA A 566 -27.89 -2.95 17.76
CA ALA A 566 -27.61 -1.66 18.38
C ALA A 566 -28.90 -1.04 18.94
N SER A 567 -28.90 -0.73 20.24
CA SER A 567 -29.88 0.16 20.89
C SER A 567 -29.23 1.52 21.09
N PHE A 568 -29.95 2.60 20.75
CA PHE A 568 -29.52 3.98 20.96
C PHE A 568 -29.56 4.32 22.46
N VAL A 569 -28.47 4.90 22.99
CA VAL A 569 -28.47 5.58 24.29
C VAL A 569 -27.98 7.01 24.09
N GLN A 570 -28.84 7.95 24.49
CA GLN A 570 -28.61 9.38 24.52
C GLN A 570 -27.84 9.72 25.80
N VAL A 571 -26.66 10.34 25.68
CA VAL A 571 -25.90 10.83 26.85
C VAL A 571 -26.17 12.31 27.00
N GLY A 572 -26.81 12.68 28.11
CA GLY A 572 -26.99 14.07 28.54
C GLY A 572 -25.73 14.60 29.23
N GLU A 573 -25.49 15.90 29.05
CA GLU A 573 -24.53 16.69 29.81
C GLU A 573 -24.91 16.73 31.29
N GLN A 574 -23.92 16.63 32.19
CA GLN A 574 -23.86 17.46 33.40
C GLN A 574 -22.46 17.45 34.03
N ASP A 575 -21.96 18.68 34.18
CA ASP A 575 -20.93 19.27 35.05
C ASP A 575 -19.50 18.70 35.14
#